data_AF-A0A3C1DG38-F1
#
_entry.id   AF-A0A3C1DG38-F1
#
_cell.length_a   1.000
_cell.length_b   1.000
_cell.length_c   1.000
_cell.angle_alpha   90.00
_cell.angle_beta   90.00
_cell.angle_gamma   90.00
#
_symmetry.space_group_name_H-M   'P 1'
#
loop_
_entity.id
_entity.type
_entity.pdbx_description
1 polymer ?
#
loop_
_entity_poly.entity_id
_entity_poly.type
_entity_poly.pdbx_seq_one_letter_code
_entity_poly.pdbx_strand_id
1 'polypeptide(L)' 'MGEWSEYFEDFPEENPANYVGNRFDPQGAAALRAQEAKVAGESAELRATVKRMAEEGRLRALEKQKQAAK' A
#
# COMPACT_ATOMS: atom_id res chain seq x y z
N MET A 1 1.34 -24.13 1.06
CA MET A 1 0.11 -23.66 1.74
C MET A 1 -1.04 -24.57 1.31
N GLY A 2 -0.95 -25.88 1.60
CA GLY A 2 -1.97 -26.87 1.18
C GLY A 2 -2.93 -27.13 2.33
N GLU A 3 -2.46 -27.84 3.34
CA GLU A 3 -3.24 -28.26 4.52
C GLU A 3 -3.96 -27.12 5.29
N TRP A 4 -3.34 -25.94 5.40
CA TRP A 4 -3.94 -24.81 6.14
C TRP A 4 -4.97 -24.04 5.33
N SER A 5 -4.80 -23.98 4.01
CA SER A 5 -5.77 -23.33 3.13
C SER A 5 -7.03 -24.20 3.06
N GLU A 6 -6.84 -25.50 2.93
CA GLU A 6 -7.91 -26.51 2.91
C GLU A 6 -8.68 -26.55 4.25
N TYR A 7 -8.00 -26.40 5.39
CA TYR A 7 -8.66 -26.27 6.69
C TYR A 7 -9.65 -25.09 6.75
N PHE A 8 -9.25 -23.92 6.25
CA PHE A 8 -10.09 -22.73 6.26
C PHE A 8 -11.15 -22.72 5.15
N GLU A 9 -11.07 -23.63 4.17
CA GLU A 9 -12.16 -23.87 3.23
C GLU A 9 -13.34 -24.54 3.93
N ASP A 10 -13.06 -25.49 4.82
CA ASP A 10 -14.08 -26.20 5.61
C ASP A 10 -14.53 -25.43 6.86
N PHE A 11 -13.63 -24.64 7.47
CA PHE A 11 -13.90 -23.84 8.68
C PHE A 11 -13.57 -22.36 8.47
N PRO A 12 -14.32 -21.65 7.60
CA PRO A 12 -13.97 -20.29 7.23
C PRO A 12 -14.11 -19.31 8.42
N GLU A 13 -14.95 -19.61 9.42
CA GLU A 13 -15.13 -18.84 10.66
C GLU A 13 -13.90 -18.83 11.57
N GLU A 14 -13.00 -19.80 11.42
CA GLU A 14 -11.78 -19.86 12.20
C GLU A 14 -10.67 -19.01 11.60
N ASN A 15 -10.82 -18.58 10.34
CA ASN A 15 -9.86 -17.71 9.69
C ASN A 15 -10.07 -16.26 10.14
N PRO A 16 -9.16 -15.67 10.93
CA PRO A 16 -9.31 -14.28 11.36
C PRO A 16 -9.30 -13.29 10.19
N ALA A 17 -8.73 -13.67 9.04
CA ALA A 17 -8.70 -12.85 7.83
C ALA A 17 -10.06 -12.72 7.12
N ASN A 18 -11.08 -13.47 7.58
CA ASN A 18 -12.46 -13.37 7.09
C ASN A 18 -13.32 -12.43 7.94
N TYR A 19 -12.75 -11.74 8.93
CA TYR A 19 -13.49 -10.82 9.78
C TYR A 19 -13.28 -9.37 9.38
N VAL A 20 -14.35 -8.58 9.47
CA VAL A 20 -14.31 -7.12 9.40
C VAL A 20 -14.67 -6.57 10.78
N GLY A 21 -13.66 -6.12 11.51
CA GLY A 21 -13.78 -5.83 12.94
C GLY A 21 -14.10 -7.10 13.73
N ASN A 22 -15.26 -7.14 14.39
CA ASN A 22 -15.73 -8.31 15.15
C ASN A 22 -16.79 -9.13 14.40
N ARG A 23 -17.08 -8.82 13.12
CA ARG A 23 -18.09 -9.52 12.33
C ARG A 23 -17.43 -10.46 11.32
N PHE A 24 -17.88 -11.71 11.30
CA PHE A 24 -17.50 -12.65 10.25
C PHE A 24 -18.14 -12.22 8.91
N ASP A 25 -17.30 -11.80 7.97
CA ASP A 25 -17.68 -11.27 6.66
C ASP A 25 -16.55 -11.52 5.65
N PRO A 26 -16.40 -12.77 5.16
CA PRO A 26 -15.29 -13.16 4.30
C PRO A 26 -15.23 -12.35 2.99
N GLN A 27 -16.39 -11.98 2.44
CA GLN A 27 -16.48 -11.19 1.23
C GLN A 27 -16.06 -9.74 1.48
N GLY A 28 -16.53 -9.13 2.56
CA GLY A 28 -16.11 -7.79 2.98
C GLY A 28 -14.62 -7.73 3.27
N ALA A 29 -14.07 -8.72 3.98
CA ALA A 29 -12.64 -8.78 4.28
C ALA A 29 -11.79 -8.99 3.01
N ALA A 30 -12.25 -9.79 2.05
CA ALA A 30 -11.60 -9.92 0.74
C ALA A 30 -11.62 -8.61 -0.05
N ALA A 31 -12.76 -7.90 -0.06
CA ALA A 31 -12.88 -6.61 -0.73
C ALA A 31 -11.98 -5.54 -0.12
N LEU A 32 -11.88 -5.48 1.22
CA LEU A 32 -10.96 -4.58 1.91
C LEU A 32 -9.50 -4.86 1.55
N ARG A 33 -9.07 -6.12 1.57
CA ARG A 33 -7.71 -6.51 1.15
C ARG A 33 -7.43 -6.13 -0.31
N ALA A 34 -8.39 -6.33 -1.20
CA ALA A 34 -8.24 -5.95 -2.60
C ALA A 34 -8.11 -4.42 -2.75
N GLN A 35 -8.87 -3.64 -1.99
CA GLN A 35 -8.78 -2.19 -1.97
C GLN A 35 -7.43 -1.71 -1.41
N GLU A 36 -6.96 -2.29 -0.30
CA GLU A 36 -5.66 -1.98 0.30
C GLU A 36 -4.51 -2.28 -0.65
N ALA A 37 -4.55 -3.43 -1.35
CA ALA A 37 -3.56 -3.79 -2.35
C ALA A 37 -3.54 -2.79 -3.51
N LYS A 38 -4.72 -2.35 -3.97
CA LYS A 38 -4.84 -1.33 -5.02
C LYS A 38 -4.23 0.01 -4.58
N VAL A 39 -4.59 0.49 -3.38
CA VAL A 39 -4.05 1.74 -2.82
C VAL A 39 -2.53 1.63 -2.61
N ALA A 40 -2.03 0.49 -2.15
CA ALA A 40 -0.61 0.26 -1.99
C ALA A 40 0.12 0.37 -3.33
N GLY A 41 -0.41 -0.25 -4.39
CA GLY A 41 0.11 -0.15 -5.76
C GLY A 41 0.13 1.29 -6.29
N GLU A 42 -1.00 1.99 -6.23
CA GLU A 42 -1.11 3.39 -6.69
C GLU A 42 -0.22 4.35 -5.88
N SER A 43 -0.13 4.13 -4.57
CA SER A 43 0.70 4.97 -3.69
C SER A 43 2.19 4.81 -3.97
N ALA A 44 2.65 3.67 -4.47
CA ALA A 44 4.06 3.45 -4.78
C ALA A 44 4.53 4.33 -5.94
N GLU A 45 3.71 4.46 -6.99
CA GLU A 45 4.00 5.30 -8.14
C GLU A 45 3.96 6.79 -7.78
N LEU A 46 2.95 7.19 -7.00
CA LEU A 46 2.85 8.56 -6.48
C LEU A 46 4.07 8.92 -5.62
N ARG A 47 4.47 8.03 -4.69
CA ARG A 47 5.64 8.24 -3.83
C ARG A 47 6.92 8.39 -4.65
N ALA A 48 7.11 7.58 -5.70
CA ALA A 48 8.25 7.68 -6.59
C ALA A 48 8.29 9.04 -7.32
N THR A 49 7.13 9.53 -7.75
CA THR A 49 6.99 10.82 -8.43
C THR A 49 7.29 11.98 -7.50
N VAL A 50 6.71 11.99 -6.30
CA VAL A 50 6.96 13.02 -5.28
C VAL A 50 8.45 13.08 -4.92
N LYS A 51 9.09 11.92 -4.73
CA LYS A 51 10.53 11.85 -4.44
C LYS A 51 11.37 12.48 -5.54
N ARG A 52 11.03 12.23 -6.81
CA ARG A 52 11.73 12.81 -7.96
C ARG A 52 11.59 14.32 -8.02
N MET A 53 10.36 14.83 -7.87
CA MET A 53 10.10 16.28 -7.87
C MET A 53 10.81 16.99 -6.73
N ALA A 54 10.85 16.38 -5.54
CA ALA A 54 11.59 16.92 -4.39
C ALA A 54 13.09 17.03 -4.67
N GLU A 55 13.71 16.01 -5.27
CA GLU A 55 15.13 16.04 -5.61
C GLU A 55 15.44 17.07 -6.72
N GLU A 56 14.62 17.14 -7.76
CA GLU A 56 14.75 18.18 -8.80
C GLU A 56 14.64 19.59 -8.22
N GLY A 57 13.67 19.82 -7.32
CA GLY A 57 13.51 21.09 -6.62
C GLY A 57 14.74 21.44 -5.79
N ARG A 58 15.32 20.46 -5.07
CA ARG A 58 16.55 20.63 -4.29
C ARG A 58 17.73 21.02 -5.18
N LEU A 59 17.91 20.35 -6.31
CA LEU A 59 18.98 20.63 -7.26
C LEU A 59 18.86 22.05 -7.84
N ARG A 60 17.66 22.46 -8.29
CA ARG A 60 17.41 23.82 -8.79
C ARG A 60 17.68 24.89 -7.73
N ALA A 61 17.35 24.61 -6.46
CA ALA A 61 17.63 25.54 -5.36
C ALA A 61 19.14 25.71 -5.14
N LEU A 62 19.90 24.61 -5.18
CA LEU A 62 21.36 24.64 -5.07
C LEU A 62 22.01 25.38 -6.25
N GLU A 63 21.51 25.20 -7.47
CA GLU A 63 21.99 25.93 -8.65
C GLU A 63 21.77 27.44 -8.52
N LYS A 64 20.57 27.85 -8.08
CA LYS A 64 20.27 29.27 -7.81
C LYS A 64 21.18 29.85 -6.72
N GLN A 65 21.46 29.11 -5.65
CA GLN A 65 22.39 29.56 -4.61
C GLN A 65 23.81 29.72 -5.14
N LYS A 66 24.29 28.78 -5.97
CA LYS A 66 25.62 28.87 -6.60
C LYS A 66 25.73 30.05 -7.55
N GLN A 67 24.67 30.36 -8.31
CA GLN A 67 24.64 31.51 -9.20
C GLN A 67 24.59 32.84 -8.44
N ALA A 68 23.88 32.91 -7.32
CA ALA A 68 23.78 34.11 -6.48
C ALA A 68 25.06 34.38 -5.66
N ALA A 69 25.91 33.38 -5.45
CA ALA A 69 27.17 33.49 -4.71
C ALA A 69 28.39 33.83 -5.59
N LYS A 70 28.18 34.05 -6.89
CA LYS A 70 29.22 34.41 -7.87
C LYS A 70 29.07 35.88 -8.27
#